data_AF-A0A2E8XPZ9-F1
#
_entry.id   AF-A0A2E8XPZ9-F1
#
_cell.length_a   1.000
_cell.length_b   1.000
_cell.length_c   1.000
_cell.angle_alpha   90.00
_cell.angle_beta   90.00
_cell.angle_gamma   90.00
#
_symmetry.space_group_name_H-M   'P 1'
#
loop_
_entity.id
_entity.type
_entity.pdbx_description
1 polymer ?
#
loop_
_entity_poly.entity_id
_entity_poly.type
_entity_poly.pdbx_seq_one_letter_code
_entity_poly.pdbx_strand_id
1 'polypeptide(L)'
;MKLRDIRFGSSALLIALEAVALGGIPPGGAAHAQAAARPAYDLGLAAVECFEVIGKAPEHREIVRRRSGDDPGPTRAFLVRISDSTVADIRATYTDIEPSPHPGFEHFLSSSIRLDVSEDADTSMTQILPRDGYVMFTMSQDVVEEISRLRPRCGARQHIDRQPFEEMHRRVRGTLRQMLDQNRY
;
A
#
# COMPACT_ATOMS: atom_id res chain seq x y z
N MET A 1 10.86 42.40 -25.47
CA MET A 1 11.33 42.11 -24.10
C MET A 1 10.11 41.64 -23.31
N LYS A 2 10.06 40.52 -22.58
CA LYS A 2 10.97 39.40 -22.31
C LYS A 2 10.03 38.27 -21.83
N LEU A 3 10.08 37.10 -22.46
CA LEU A 3 9.53 35.86 -21.88
C LEU A 3 10.29 35.55 -20.58
N ARG A 4 9.59 34.99 -19.59
CA ARG A 4 10.21 34.19 -18.54
C ARG A 4 9.41 32.92 -18.32
N ASP A 5 10.04 31.83 -18.72
CA ASP A 5 9.80 30.45 -18.33
C ASP A 5 9.65 30.26 -16.82
N ILE A 6 8.69 29.42 -16.44
CA ILE A 6 8.83 28.54 -15.27
C ILE A 6 8.34 27.14 -15.70
N ARG A 7 9.30 26.24 -15.91
CA ARG A 7 9.13 24.79 -15.91
C ARG A 7 9.48 24.27 -14.52
N PHE A 8 8.62 23.45 -13.92
CA PHE A 8 8.87 22.39 -12.91
C PHE A 8 7.48 21.75 -12.68
N GLY A 9 7.25 20.45 -12.61
CA GLY A 9 8.08 19.25 -12.68
C GLY A 9 7.11 18.05 -12.58
N SER A 10 7.46 16.95 -13.24
CA SER A 10 6.72 15.69 -13.24
C SER A 10 6.36 15.18 -11.85
N SER A 11 5.17 14.64 -11.68
CA SER A 11 4.93 13.51 -10.76
C SER A 11 3.95 12.56 -11.41
N ALA A 12 4.43 11.34 -11.56
CA ALA A 12 3.90 10.28 -12.39
C ALA A 12 2.50 9.83 -11.94
N LEU A 13 1.57 9.81 -12.90
CA LEU A 13 0.42 8.93 -12.87
C LEU A 13 0.61 7.99 -14.06
N LEU A 14 1.21 6.81 -13.83
CA LEU A 14 1.47 5.85 -14.90
C LEU A 14 0.44 4.72 -14.88
N ILE A 15 -0.27 4.69 -16.00
CA ILE A 15 -1.17 3.66 -16.52
C ILE A 15 -0.35 2.41 -16.80
N ALA A 16 -0.78 1.24 -16.30
CA ALA A 16 -0.20 -0.05 -16.69
C ALA A 16 -0.75 -0.46 -18.06
N LEU A 17 0.15 -0.60 -19.05
CA LEU A 17 -0.10 -1.18 -20.37
C LEU A 17 0.48 -2.59 -20.38
N GLU A 18 -0.30 -3.58 -20.83
CA GLU A 18 0.14 -4.97 -21.00
C GLU A 18 1.22 -5.09 -22.09
N ALA A 19 2.21 -5.97 -21.87
CA ALA A 19 3.04 -6.51 -22.93
C ALA A 19 3.44 -7.95 -22.63
N VAL A 20 2.92 -8.84 -23.48
CA VAL A 20 3.30 -10.25 -23.62
C VAL A 20 4.72 -10.33 -24.19
N ALA A 21 5.58 -11.19 -23.63
CA ALA A 21 6.76 -11.68 -24.34
C ALA A 21 7.14 -13.11 -23.94
N LEU A 22 7.04 -14.00 -24.93
CA LEU A 22 7.53 -15.38 -24.97
C LEU A 22 9.06 -15.43 -25.14
N GLY A 23 9.70 -16.41 -24.50
CA GLY A 23 10.81 -17.16 -25.11
C GLY A 23 12.20 -17.08 -24.45
N GLY A 24 12.71 -18.25 -24.00
CA GLY A 24 14.14 -18.60 -24.01
C GLY A 24 14.81 -18.80 -22.64
N ILE A 25 15.00 -20.06 -22.22
CA ILE A 25 15.79 -20.45 -21.03
C ILE A 25 17.10 -21.11 -21.50
N PRO A 26 18.28 -20.70 -20.99
CA PRO A 26 19.43 -21.59 -20.85
C PRO A 26 19.66 -21.95 -19.36
N PRO A 27 20.09 -23.19 -19.04
CA PRO A 27 20.23 -23.66 -17.66
C PRO A 27 21.66 -23.46 -17.13
N GLY A 28 21.77 -23.16 -15.83
CA GLY A 28 22.95 -23.52 -15.02
C GLY A 28 23.78 -22.34 -14.47
N GLY A 29 23.58 -22.04 -13.19
CA GLY A 29 24.41 -21.15 -12.38
C GLY A 29 23.58 -20.58 -11.25
N ALA A 30 24.04 -20.69 -10.00
CA ALA A 30 23.32 -20.27 -8.80
C ALA A 30 22.86 -18.80 -8.90
N ALA A 31 21.63 -18.59 -9.33
CA ALA A 31 21.00 -17.30 -9.33
C ALA A 31 20.42 -17.10 -7.92
N HIS A 32 21.04 -16.23 -7.13
CA HIS A 32 20.22 -15.26 -6.40
C HIS A 32 19.46 -14.54 -7.51
N ALA A 33 18.28 -15.05 -7.83
CA ALA A 33 17.45 -14.50 -8.88
C ALA A 33 17.36 -13.01 -8.55
N GLN A 34 17.95 -12.18 -9.41
CA GLN A 34 17.53 -10.81 -9.55
C GLN A 34 16.05 -10.93 -9.90
N ALA A 35 15.21 -10.96 -8.86
CA ALA A 35 13.80 -10.93 -9.00
C ALA A 35 13.56 -9.63 -9.78
N ALA A 36 13.16 -9.77 -11.05
CA ALA A 36 12.74 -8.62 -11.83
C ALA A 36 11.77 -7.83 -10.94
N ALA A 37 12.09 -6.56 -10.67
CA ALA A 37 11.34 -5.75 -9.73
C ALA A 37 9.85 -5.83 -10.10
N ARG A 38 9.07 -6.49 -9.23
CA ARG A 38 7.66 -6.73 -9.48
C ARG A 38 6.89 -5.45 -9.20
N PRO A 39 5.89 -5.07 -10.01
CA PRO A 39 5.12 -3.84 -9.79
C PRO A 39 4.42 -3.80 -8.42
N ALA A 40 4.15 -4.97 -7.85
CA ALA A 40 3.70 -5.13 -6.48
C ALA A 40 4.41 -6.27 -5.75
N TYR A 41 4.65 -6.08 -4.46
CA TYR A 41 5.00 -7.13 -3.51
C TYR A 41 3.72 -7.69 -2.92
N ASP A 42 3.48 -8.99 -3.14
CA ASP A 42 2.25 -9.65 -2.72
C ASP A 42 2.37 -10.14 -1.29
N LEU A 43 1.68 -9.44 -0.40
CA LEU A 43 1.53 -9.81 0.98
C LEU A 43 0.28 -10.67 1.14
N GLY A 44 0.47 -11.99 1.10
CA GLY A 44 -0.60 -12.93 1.44
C GLY A 44 -0.94 -12.90 2.93
N LEU A 45 -2.18 -13.21 3.28
CA LEU A 45 -2.65 -13.25 4.67
C LEU A 45 -1.78 -14.17 5.56
N ALA A 46 -1.15 -15.20 5.00
CA ALA A 46 -0.16 -16.07 5.67
C ALA A 46 0.98 -15.31 6.37
N ALA A 47 1.42 -14.17 5.79
CA ALA A 47 2.50 -13.36 6.32
C ALA A 47 2.06 -12.34 7.39
N VAL A 48 0.75 -12.19 7.61
CA VAL A 48 0.20 -11.32 8.65
C VAL A 48 0.23 -12.04 9.99
N GLU A 49 0.96 -11.48 10.96
CA GLU A 49 1.06 -12.02 12.33
C GLU A 49 -0.14 -11.59 13.19
N CYS A 50 -0.52 -10.31 13.06
CA CYS A 50 -1.68 -9.73 13.74
C CYS A 50 -2.14 -8.47 13.01
N PHE A 51 -3.30 -7.94 13.38
CA PHE A 51 -3.82 -6.69 12.84
C PHE A 51 -4.36 -5.74 13.93
N GLU A 52 -4.47 -4.45 13.62
CA GLU A 52 -5.07 -3.45 14.50
C GLU A 52 -5.82 -2.38 13.70
N VAL A 53 -7.05 -2.06 14.09
CA VAL A 53 -7.85 -1.03 13.40
C VAL A 53 -7.53 0.35 13.98
N ILE A 54 -7.16 1.29 13.11
CA ILE A 54 -6.74 2.63 13.52
C ILE A 54 -7.77 3.72 13.21
N GLY A 55 -8.75 3.48 12.35
CA GLY A 55 -9.82 4.46 12.15
C GLY A 55 -10.78 4.19 11.00
N LYS A 56 -11.72 5.11 10.82
CA LYS A 56 -12.62 5.19 9.66
C LYS A 56 -11.92 5.87 8.49
N ALA A 57 -12.18 5.41 7.27
CA ALA A 57 -11.60 5.97 6.04
C ALA A 57 -12.68 6.44 5.02
N PRO A 58 -13.65 7.30 5.41
CA PRO A 58 -14.82 7.60 4.56
C PRO A 58 -14.47 8.25 3.21
N GLU A 59 -13.36 8.98 3.13
CA GLU A 59 -12.88 9.55 1.87
C GLU A 59 -12.43 8.46 0.88
N HIS A 60 -11.89 7.34 1.38
CA HIS A 60 -11.54 6.20 0.55
C HIS A 60 -12.81 5.52 0.01
N ARG A 61 -13.85 5.34 0.83
CA ARG A 61 -15.16 4.83 0.39
C ARG A 61 -15.70 5.69 -0.76
N GLU A 62 -15.67 7.00 -0.60
CA GLU A 62 -16.18 7.91 -1.62
C GLU A 62 -15.41 7.82 -2.94
N ILE A 63 -14.08 7.70 -2.88
CA ILE A 63 -13.25 7.51 -4.08
C ILE A 63 -13.59 6.19 -4.78
N VAL A 64 -13.66 5.09 -4.03
CA VAL A 64 -14.00 3.77 -4.60
C VAL A 64 -15.41 3.81 -5.20
N ARG A 65 -16.37 4.42 -4.51
CA ARG A 65 -17.75 4.60 -4.98
C ARG A 65 -17.82 5.38 -6.30
N ARG A 66 -17.10 6.49 -6.40
CA ARG A 66 -17.07 7.31 -7.63
C ARG A 66 -16.40 6.58 -8.81
N ARG A 67 -15.41 5.74 -8.54
CA ARG A 67 -14.66 5.01 -9.57
C ARG A 67 -15.39 3.77 -10.09
N SER A 68 -15.95 2.97 -9.18
CA SER A 68 -16.61 1.70 -9.52
C SER A 68 -18.09 1.88 -9.87
N GLY A 69 -18.73 2.95 -9.38
CA GLY A 69 -20.18 3.14 -9.46
C GLY A 69 -20.94 2.48 -8.30
N ASP A 70 -20.29 1.56 -7.57
CA ASP A 70 -20.89 0.80 -6.47
C ASP A 70 -20.33 1.25 -5.11
N ASP A 71 -21.18 1.26 -4.09
CA ASP A 71 -20.77 1.64 -2.74
C ASP A 71 -20.17 0.43 -2.00
N PRO A 72 -18.86 0.41 -1.68
CA PRO A 72 -18.23 -0.71 -0.98
C PRO A 72 -18.63 -0.78 0.51
N GLY A 73 -19.52 0.10 0.97
CA GLY A 73 -19.91 0.22 2.36
C GLY A 73 -18.88 0.96 3.21
N PRO A 74 -19.01 0.90 4.55
CA PRO A 74 -18.08 1.57 5.46
C PRO A 74 -16.64 1.07 5.27
N THR A 75 -15.67 1.97 5.14
CA THR A 75 -14.25 1.61 5.01
C THR A 75 -13.45 1.95 6.27
N ARG A 76 -12.40 1.16 6.53
CA ARG A 76 -11.53 1.29 7.71
C ARG A 76 -10.06 1.35 7.29
N ALA A 77 -9.29 2.12 8.04
CA ALA A 77 -7.84 2.03 8.04
C ALA A 77 -7.39 1.08 9.14
N PHE A 78 -6.47 0.19 8.82
CA PHE A 78 -5.93 -0.79 9.74
C PHE A 78 -4.45 -1.05 9.46
N LEU A 79 -3.78 -1.59 10.46
CA LEU A 79 -2.38 -1.98 10.42
C LEU A 79 -2.31 -3.50 10.44
N VAL A 80 -1.35 -4.06 9.70
CA VAL A 80 -0.97 -5.47 9.80
C VAL A 80 0.48 -5.55 10.23
N ARG A 81 0.78 -6.38 11.22
CA ARG A 81 2.15 -6.77 11.56
C ARG A 81 2.59 -7.86 10.60
N ILE A 82 3.76 -7.71 10.01
CA ILE A 82 4.42 -8.75 9.22
C ILE A 82 5.74 -9.12 9.88
N SER A 83 6.23 -10.33 9.61
CA SER A 83 7.48 -10.81 10.21
C SER A 83 8.70 -10.00 9.76
N ASP A 84 9.74 -9.96 10.59
CA ASP A 84 10.98 -9.25 10.25
C ASP A 84 11.69 -9.84 9.03
N SER A 85 11.51 -11.13 8.76
CA SER A 85 11.99 -11.76 7.52
C SER A 85 11.24 -11.25 6.29
N THR A 86 9.92 -11.04 6.38
CA THR A 86 9.14 -10.39 5.31
C THR A 86 9.59 -8.95 5.09
N VAL A 87 9.88 -8.19 6.15
CA VAL A 87 10.42 -6.83 6.03
C VAL A 87 11.77 -6.84 5.32
N ALA A 88 12.66 -7.76 5.71
CA ALA A 88 13.97 -7.90 5.08
C ALA A 88 13.86 -8.30 3.60
N ASP A 89 12.94 -9.20 3.26
CA ASP A 89 12.68 -9.64 1.89
C ASP A 89 12.18 -8.50 0.99
N ILE A 90 11.23 -7.70 1.49
CA ILE A 90 10.77 -6.48 0.79
C ILE A 90 11.95 -5.56 0.49
N ARG A 91 12.79 -5.27 1.49
CA ARG A 91 13.94 -4.36 1.32
C ARG A 91 15.05 -4.93 0.45
N ALA A 92 15.19 -6.25 0.39
CA ALA A 92 16.13 -6.91 -0.52
C ALA A 92 15.61 -6.91 -1.96
N THR A 93 14.29 -6.96 -2.14
CA THR A 93 13.63 -7.01 -3.46
C THR A 93 13.62 -5.65 -4.15
N TYR A 94 13.41 -4.57 -3.41
CA TYR A 94 13.23 -3.22 -3.97
C TYR A 94 14.35 -2.27 -3.56
N THR A 95 14.96 -1.62 -4.55
CA THR A 95 16.04 -0.66 -4.35
C THR A 95 15.59 0.79 -4.52
N ASP A 96 14.39 1.03 -5.04
CA ASP A 96 13.81 2.35 -5.33
C ASP A 96 13.03 2.90 -4.13
N ILE A 97 13.71 2.97 -2.98
CA ILE A 97 13.14 3.40 -1.70
C ILE A 97 13.59 4.82 -1.38
N GLU A 98 12.62 5.70 -1.08
CA GLU A 98 12.88 7.07 -0.65
C GLU A 98 12.17 7.42 0.66
N PRO A 99 12.63 8.47 1.38
CA PRO A 99 11.88 9.03 2.49
C PRO A 99 10.48 9.47 2.04
N SER A 100 9.47 9.02 2.77
CA SER A 100 8.08 9.39 2.49
C SER A 100 7.82 10.85 2.89
N PRO A 101 6.87 11.55 2.21
CA PRO A 101 6.27 12.79 2.72
C PRO A 101 5.61 12.65 4.10
N HIS A 102 5.38 11.42 4.57
CA HIS A 102 4.92 11.11 5.92
C HIS A 102 6.13 10.88 6.84
N PRO A 103 6.36 11.75 7.86
CA PRO A 103 7.54 11.67 8.71
C PRO A 103 7.75 10.30 9.35
N GLY A 104 8.98 9.79 9.22
CA GLY A 104 9.36 8.49 9.77
C GLY A 104 8.81 7.28 9.00
N PHE A 105 8.37 7.48 7.76
CA PHE A 105 8.05 6.42 6.82
C PHE A 105 8.95 6.51 5.59
N GLU A 106 9.07 5.39 4.89
CA GLU A 106 9.68 5.31 3.57
C GLU A 106 8.61 4.85 2.58
N HIS A 107 8.82 5.08 1.29
CA HIS A 107 7.95 4.59 0.23
C HIS A 107 8.73 4.08 -0.98
N PHE A 108 8.10 3.20 -1.75
CA PHE A 108 8.59 2.86 -3.09
C PHE A 108 8.31 4.02 -4.05
N LEU A 109 9.23 4.25 -4.98
CA LEU A 109 9.02 5.19 -6.08
C LEU A 109 8.11 4.62 -7.17
N SER A 110 8.31 3.35 -7.52
CA SER A 110 7.67 2.72 -8.68
C SER A 110 6.87 1.47 -8.34
N SER A 111 6.96 0.98 -7.10
CA SER A 111 6.33 -0.26 -6.66
C SER A 111 5.28 -0.04 -5.57
N SER A 112 4.66 -1.12 -5.11
CA SER A 112 3.68 -1.11 -4.01
C SER A 112 3.70 -2.44 -3.26
N ILE A 113 3.13 -2.47 -2.05
CA ILE A 113 2.73 -3.69 -1.37
C ILE A 113 1.24 -3.88 -1.59
N ARG A 114 0.85 -5.05 -2.07
CA ARG A 114 -0.53 -5.48 -2.22
C ARG A 114 -0.88 -6.46 -1.10
N LEU A 115 -1.94 -6.18 -0.35
CA LEU A 115 -2.52 -7.15 0.58
C LEU A 115 -3.52 -8.02 -0.17
N ASP A 116 -3.25 -9.31 -0.19
CA ASP A 116 -4.10 -10.33 -0.78
C ASP A 116 -4.85 -11.09 0.33
N VAL A 117 -6.16 -10.87 0.41
CA VAL A 117 -7.05 -11.45 1.44
C VAL A 117 -7.82 -12.64 0.86
N SER A 118 -8.29 -12.55 -0.39
CA SER A 118 -8.91 -13.63 -1.14
C SER A 118 -8.94 -13.32 -2.64
N GLU A 119 -9.13 -14.34 -3.48
CA GLU A 119 -9.19 -14.21 -4.95
C GLU A 119 -10.35 -13.31 -5.43
N ASP A 120 -11.41 -13.18 -4.62
CA ASP A 120 -12.64 -12.43 -4.94
C ASP A 120 -12.74 -11.08 -4.20
N ALA A 121 -11.82 -10.76 -3.29
CA ALA A 121 -11.85 -9.52 -2.52
C ALA A 121 -11.14 -8.37 -3.23
N ASP A 122 -11.65 -7.15 -3.01
CA ASP A 122 -10.90 -5.94 -3.36
C ASP A 122 -9.49 -6.04 -2.79
N THR A 123 -8.47 -5.80 -3.61
CA THR A 123 -7.08 -5.76 -3.15
C THR A 123 -6.76 -4.37 -2.62
N SER A 124 -6.01 -4.29 -1.52
CA SER A 124 -5.51 -3.00 -1.01
C SER A 124 -4.04 -2.86 -1.35
N MET A 125 -3.64 -1.71 -1.86
CA MET A 125 -2.26 -1.41 -2.19
C MET A 125 -1.77 -0.20 -1.40
N THR A 126 -0.50 -0.24 -1.01
CA THR A 126 0.18 0.90 -0.41
C THR A 126 1.59 1.00 -0.96
N GLN A 127 2.06 2.22 -1.24
CA GLN A 127 3.47 2.44 -1.58
C GLN A 127 4.33 2.65 -0.33
N ILE A 128 3.71 2.80 0.84
CA ILE A 128 4.41 3.03 2.09
C ILE A 128 5.01 1.72 2.58
N LEU A 129 6.31 1.73 2.87
CA LEU A 129 7.03 0.59 3.42
C LEU A 129 6.63 0.31 4.87
N PRO A 130 6.88 -0.92 5.35
CA PRO A 130 6.66 -1.27 6.74
C PRO A 130 7.49 -0.38 7.68
N ARG A 131 6.84 0.17 8.70
CA ARG A 131 7.50 0.86 9.82
C ARG A 131 7.34 0.02 11.07
N ASP A 132 8.45 -0.29 11.74
CA ASP A 132 8.45 -1.21 12.90
C ASP A 132 7.76 -2.55 12.54
N GLY A 133 7.88 -2.90 11.24
CA GLY A 133 7.23 -4.00 10.53
C GLY A 133 5.70 -4.04 10.57
N TYR A 134 5.06 -2.89 10.77
CA TYR A 134 3.65 -2.67 10.51
C TYR A 134 3.42 -1.98 9.17
N VAL A 135 2.39 -2.43 8.44
CA VAL A 135 1.96 -1.86 7.16
C VAL A 135 0.52 -1.37 7.29
N MET A 136 0.23 -0.18 6.77
CA MET A 136 -1.11 0.41 6.81
C MET A 136 -1.86 0.19 5.50
N PHE A 137 -3.11 -0.27 5.61
CA PHE A 137 -4.04 -0.45 4.50
C PHE A 137 -5.39 0.22 4.78
N THR A 138 -6.16 0.42 3.73
CA THR A 138 -7.56 0.87 3.79
C THR A 138 -8.43 -0.03 2.93
N MET A 139 -9.50 -0.57 3.51
CA MET A 139 -10.43 -1.51 2.85
C MET A 139 -11.86 -1.34 3.37
N SER A 140 -12.83 -2.04 2.76
CA SER A 140 -14.18 -2.16 3.29
C SER A 140 -14.18 -2.85 4.66
N GLN A 141 -15.18 -2.53 5.48
CA GLN A 141 -15.34 -3.09 6.81
C GLN A 141 -15.53 -4.60 6.76
N ASP A 142 -16.23 -5.12 5.75
CA ASP A 142 -16.48 -6.54 5.58
C ASP A 142 -15.17 -7.32 5.41
N VAL A 143 -14.23 -6.81 4.60
CA VAL A 143 -12.91 -7.41 4.44
C VAL A 143 -12.09 -7.32 5.74
N VAL A 144 -12.17 -6.19 6.45
CA VAL A 144 -11.49 -6.07 7.76
C VAL A 144 -12.08 -7.03 8.79
N GLU A 145 -13.38 -7.28 8.76
CA GLU A 145 -14.03 -8.28 9.58
C GLU A 145 -13.61 -9.70 9.19
N GLU A 146 -13.44 -10.00 7.91
CA GLU A 146 -12.88 -11.27 7.45
C GLU A 146 -11.45 -11.49 7.95
N ILE A 147 -10.57 -10.49 7.80
CA ILE A 147 -9.21 -10.52 8.36
C ILE A 147 -9.28 -10.80 9.87
N SER A 148 -10.22 -10.18 10.59
CA SER A 148 -10.37 -10.38 12.04
C SER A 148 -10.77 -11.79 12.46
N ARG A 149 -11.39 -12.57 11.56
CA ARG A 149 -11.71 -13.99 11.79
C ARG A 149 -10.49 -14.88 11.58
N LEU A 150 -9.58 -14.46 10.68
CA LEU A 150 -8.43 -15.24 10.23
C LEU A 150 -7.14 -14.90 10.98
N ARG A 151 -7.05 -13.70 11.55
CA ARG A 151 -5.86 -13.18 12.24
C ARG A 151 -6.20 -12.55 13.58
N PRO A 152 -5.34 -12.75 14.60
CA PRO A 152 -5.56 -12.15 15.90
C PRO A 152 -5.33 -10.64 15.87
N ARG A 153 -5.96 -9.92 16.79
CA ARG A 153 -5.59 -8.52 17.04
C ARG A 153 -4.18 -8.45 17.63
N CYS A 154 -3.46 -7.39 17.34
CA CYS A 154 -2.18 -7.11 17.99
C CYS A 154 -2.45 -6.83 19.48
N GLY A 155 -2.30 -7.85 20.31
CA GLY A 155 -2.68 -7.80 21.73
C GLY A 155 -1.84 -6.80 22.52
N ALA A 156 -2.25 -6.50 23.75
CA ALA A 156 -1.61 -5.51 24.64
C ALA A 156 -0.11 -5.75 24.92
N ARG A 157 0.43 -6.93 24.59
CA ARG A 157 1.85 -7.28 24.75
C ARG A 157 2.73 -6.71 23.64
N GLN A 158 2.18 -6.40 22.47
CA GLN A 158 2.89 -5.72 21.41
C GLN A 158 2.64 -4.22 21.56
N HIS A 159 3.63 -3.48 22.07
CA HIS A 159 3.54 -2.04 22.21
C HIS A 159 3.73 -1.41 20.83
N ILE A 160 2.63 -1.21 20.10
CA ILE A 160 2.63 -0.47 18.85
C ILE A 160 2.50 1.03 19.15
N ASP A 161 3.47 1.82 18.69
CA ASP A 161 3.29 3.27 18.61
C ASP A 161 2.38 3.59 17.43
N ARG A 162 1.10 3.82 17.73
CA ARG A 162 0.07 4.11 16.73
C ARG A 162 0.14 5.53 16.20
N GLN A 163 0.75 6.45 16.95
CA GLN A 163 0.67 7.88 16.67
C GLN A 163 1.16 8.24 15.26
N PRO A 164 2.30 7.71 14.77
CA PRO A 164 2.77 8.01 13.42
C PRO A 164 1.81 7.53 12.32
N PHE A 165 1.22 6.35 12.51
CA PHE A 165 0.25 5.80 11.55
C PHE A 165 -1.06 6.59 11.54
N GLU A 166 -1.55 7.00 12.72
CA GLU A 166 -2.74 7.82 12.83
C GLU A 166 -2.55 9.21 12.22
N GLU A 167 -1.36 9.79 12.37
CA GLU A 167 -1.00 11.05 11.73
C GLU A 167 -0.90 10.91 10.21
N MET A 168 -0.23 9.87 9.71
CA MET A 168 -0.18 9.54 8.29
C MET A 168 -1.59 9.37 7.72
N HIS A 169 -2.42 8.56 8.36
CA HIS A 169 -3.81 8.34 7.96
C HIS A 169 -4.60 9.65 7.90
N ARG A 170 -4.44 10.55 8.89
CA ARG A 170 -5.08 11.87 8.89
C ARG A 170 -4.65 12.72 7.69
N ARG A 171 -3.36 12.73 7.36
CA ARG A 171 -2.82 13.47 6.20
C ARG A 171 -3.36 12.92 4.89
N VAL A 172 -3.31 11.60 4.71
CA VAL A 172 -3.88 10.92 3.53
C VAL A 172 -5.35 11.27 3.36
N ARG A 173 -6.15 11.18 4.41
CA ARG A 173 -7.57 11.59 4.37
C ARG A 173 -7.76 13.05 3.97
N GLY A 174 -6.91 13.95 4.45
CA GLY A 174 -6.93 15.36 4.06
C GLY A 174 -6.70 15.55 2.55
N THR A 175 -5.69 14.87 2.00
CA THR A 175 -5.41 14.88 0.55
C THR A 175 -6.58 14.30 -0.26
N LEU A 176 -7.13 13.15 0.15
CA LEU A 176 -8.26 12.53 -0.53
C LEU A 176 -9.49 13.44 -0.51
N ARG A 177 -9.77 14.10 0.61
CA ARG A 177 -10.86 15.08 0.71
C ARG A 177 -10.66 16.25 -0.26
N GLN A 178 -9.45 16.81 -0.31
CA GLN A 178 -9.16 17.91 -1.23
C GLN A 178 -9.36 17.51 -2.69
N MET A 179 -8.98 16.28 -3.05
CA MET A 179 -9.25 15.75 -4.39
C MET A 179 -10.77 15.62 -4.64
N LEU A 180 -11.54 15.15 -3.64
CA LEU A 180 -13.01 14.96 -3.69
C LEU A 180 -13.72 16.28 -3.98
N ASP A 181 -13.27 17.33 -3.29
CA ASP A 181 -13.79 18.69 -3.44
C ASP A 181 -13.46 19.28 -4.82
N GLN A 182 -12.37 18.85 -5.45
CA GLN A 182 -11.93 19.33 -6.77
C GLN A 182 -12.49 18.51 -7.95
N ASN A 183 -13.28 17.46 -7.70
CA ASN A 183 -13.75 16.52 -8.73
C ASN A 183 -12.61 15.97 -9.63
N ARG A 184 -11.43 15.74 -9.06
CA ARG A 184 -10.27 15.22 -9.80
C ARG A 184 -10.24 13.68 -9.79
N TYR A 185 -11.21 13.05 -10.45
CA TYR A 185 -11.31 11.59 -10.60
C TYR A 185 -11.80 11.20 -11.98
#